data_AF-A0A8B6GRZ5-F1
#
_entry.id   AF-A0A8B6GRZ5-F1
#
_cell.length_a   1.000
_cell.length_b   1.000
_cell.length_c   1.000
_cell.angle_alpha   90.00
_cell.angle_beta   90.00
_cell.angle_gamma   90.00
#
_symmetry.space_group_name_H-M   'P 1'
#
loop_
_entity.id
_entity.type
_entity.pdbx_description
1 polymer ?
#
loop_
_entity_poly.entity_id
_entity_poly.type
_entity_poly.pdbx_seq_one_letter_code
_entity_poly.pdbx_strand_id
1 'polypeptide(L)'
;MIAGPGYGKSAFVADVIKNKDHCRPKGYTVIYHICKRDEKTLQMPEKFVLNLMQRISCSYQRYQKLLEEVDTQWTDIKGVCIYDPYYCLDNFVIHQLNELKSVLGHKLLIIVDGIDQCYSSQMGVQLVSLLQARYTKFPSWVRFLFTTRNDSSILEQFSDLDHFHLFPR
;
A
#
# COMPACT_ATOMS: atom_id res chain seq x y z
N MET A 1 3.14 6.00 -11.48
CA MET A 1 4.40 6.58 -12.03
C MET A 1 5.17 5.50 -12.77
N ILE A 2 5.42 5.72 -14.07
CA ILE A 2 5.94 4.71 -15.00
C ILE A 2 7.24 5.23 -15.61
N ALA A 3 8.33 4.46 -15.51
CA ALA A 3 9.61 4.82 -16.13
C ALA A 3 10.56 3.62 -16.17
N GLY A 4 11.63 3.70 -16.96
CA GLY A 4 12.72 2.72 -16.93
C GLY A 4 13.50 2.70 -15.58
N PRO A 5 14.34 1.68 -15.34
CA PRO A 5 15.33 1.71 -14.27
C PRO A 5 16.26 2.92 -14.41
N GLY A 6 16.68 3.55 -13.30
CA GLY A 6 17.58 4.72 -13.32
C GLY A 6 16.91 6.08 -13.48
N TYR A 7 15.60 6.13 -13.73
CA TYR A 7 14.84 7.38 -13.95
C TYR A 7 14.43 8.10 -12.64
N GLY A 8 15.04 7.72 -11.51
CA GLY A 8 14.80 8.41 -10.23
C GLY A 8 13.45 8.13 -9.55
N LYS A 9 12.63 7.16 -10.00
CA LYS A 9 11.33 6.84 -9.36
C LYS A 9 11.43 6.61 -7.85
N SER A 10 12.31 5.70 -7.42
CA SER A 10 12.53 5.40 -6.00
C SER A 10 13.20 6.55 -5.26
N ALA A 11 14.02 7.36 -5.93
CA ALA A 11 14.61 8.56 -5.35
C ALA A 11 13.54 9.62 -5.07
N PHE A 12 12.60 9.83 -5.99
CA PHE A 12 11.42 10.68 -5.79
C PHE A 12 10.56 10.16 -4.64
N VAL A 13 10.27 8.85 -4.59
CA VAL A 13 9.53 8.25 -3.47
C VAL A 13 10.25 8.48 -2.14
N ALA A 14 11.57 8.25 -2.09
CA ALA A 14 12.36 8.49 -0.89
C ALA A 14 12.31 9.96 -0.44
N ASP A 15 12.31 10.88 -1.40
CA ASP A 15 12.16 12.31 -1.15
C ASP A 15 10.79 12.65 -0.56
N VAL A 16 9.69 12.13 -1.13
CA VAL A 16 8.33 12.29 -0.59
C VAL A 16 8.21 11.73 0.84
N ILE A 17 8.89 10.62 1.13
CA ILE A 17 8.89 9.99 2.47
C ILE A 17 9.65 10.86 3.48
N LYS A 18 10.83 11.37 3.12
CA LYS A 18 11.76 12.07 4.03
C LYS A 18 11.46 13.56 4.17
N ASN A 19 11.13 14.24 3.08
CA ASN A 19 11.04 15.70 3.01
C ASN A 19 9.58 16.16 3.06
N LYS A 20 9.10 16.42 4.28
CA LYS A 20 7.71 16.80 4.56
C LYS A 20 7.30 18.16 4.00
N ASP A 21 8.26 19.04 3.70
CA ASP A 21 7.98 20.45 3.37
C ASP A 21 7.93 20.75 1.86
N HIS A 22 8.57 19.94 1.02
CA HIS A 22 8.71 20.24 -0.42
C HIS A 22 7.86 19.34 -1.33
N CYS A 23 7.88 18.03 -1.10
CA CYS A 23 7.27 17.06 -2.03
C CYS A 23 6.08 16.31 -1.43
N ARG A 24 5.83 16.44 -0.13
CA ARG A 24 4.68 15.83 0.54
C ARG A 24 3.48 16.78 0.50
N PRO A 25 2.33 16.37 -0.06
CA PRO A 25 1.14 17.22 -0.02
C PRO A 25 0.74 17.51 1.43
N LYS A 26 0.47 18.77 1.76
CA LYS A 26 0.14 19.21 3.12
C LYS A 26 -1.04 18.41 3.69
N GLY A 27 -0.90 17.97 4.95
CA GLY A 27 -1.93 17.22 5.67
C GLY A 27 -2.03 15.73 5.32
N TYR A 28 -1.14 15.19 4.48
CA TYR A 28 -1.07 13.75 4.22
C TYR A 28 -0.20 13.03 5.24
N THR A 29 -0.68 11.91 5.78
CA THR A 29 0.17 10.85 6.34
C THR A 29 0.69 9.99 5.18
N VAL A 30 2.00 9.70 5.15
CA VAL A 30 2.60 8.86 4.11
C VAL A 30 3.01 7.53 4.72
N ILE A 31 2.48 6.45 4.15
CA ILE A 31 2.86 5.07 4.43
C ILE A 31 3.41 4.48 3.15
N TYR A 32 4.42 3.63 3.26
CA TYR A 32 5.08 3.07 2.09
C TYR A 32 5.39 1.60 2.24
N HIS A 33 5.37 0.89 1.11
CA HIS A 33 5.84 -0.46 0.92
C HIS A 33 6.80 -0.48 -0.26
N ILE A 34 7.97 -1.09 -0.09
CA ILE A 34 9.00 -1.15 -1.13
C ILE A 34 9.06 -2.58 -1.62
N CYS A 35 8.64 -2.80 -2.86
CA CYS A 35 8.81 -4.07 -3.53
C CYS A 35 10.27 -4.25 -3.93
N LYS A 36 10.83 -5.42 -3.60
CA LYS A 36 12.17 -5.82 -4.02
C LYS A 36 12.15 -7.24 -4.55
N ARG A 37 12.73 -7.44 -5.73
CA ARG A 37 12.80 -8.76 -6.37
C ARG A 37 13.57 -9.80 -5.55
N ASP A 38 14.61 -9.37 -4.83
CA ASP A 38 15.47 -10.29 -4.08
C ASP A 38 14.97 -10.56 -2.65
N GLU A 39 13.93 -9.84 -2.22
CA GLU A 39 13.36 -9.96 -0.88
C GLU A 39 11.94 -10.52 -0.97
N LYS A 40 11.83 -11.86 -1.04
CA LYS A 40 10.56 -12.58 -1.25
C LYS A 40 9.47 -12.18 -0.25
N THR A 41 9.84 -11.89 1.00
CA THR A 41 8.91 -11.43 2.03
C THR A 41 8.25 -10.10 1.70
N LEU A 42 8.88 -9.22 0.92
CA LEU A 42 8.28 -7.96 0.49
C LEU A 42 7.36 -8.11 -0.73
N GLN A 43 7.33 -9.30 -1.36
CA GLN A 43 6.43 -9.62 -2.47
C GLN A 43 5.11 -10.22 -1.98
N MET A 44 5.10 -10.71 -0.75
CA MET A 44 4.00 -11.42 -0.12
C MET A 44 2.83 -10.48 0.24
N PRO A 45 1.60 -10.75 -0.23
CA PRO A 45 0.44 -9.91 0.08
C PRO A 45 0.15 -9.81 1.58
N GLU A 46 0.28 -10.92 2.33
CA GLU A 46 0.09 -10.94 3.77
C GLU A 46 1.06 -10.01 4.51
N LYS A 47 2.31 -9.93 4.02
CA LYS A 47 3.32 -9.02 4.57
C LYS A 47 2.99 -7.57 4.27
N PHE A 48 2.50 -7.27 3.07
CA PHE A 48 2.00 -5.94 2.75
C PHE A 48 0.89 -5.52 3.72
N VAL A 49 -0.12 -6.38 3.93
CA VAL A 49 -1.25 -6.07 4.82
C VAL A 49 -0.80 -5.87 6.26
N LEU A 50 0.00 -6.78 6.81
CA LEU A 50 0.51 -6.67 8.19
C LEU A 50 1.38 -5.41 8.39
N ASN A 51 2.25 -5.10 7.43
CA ASN A 51 3.06 -3.89 7.48
C ASN A 51 2.21 -2.62 7.41
N LEU A 52 1.16 -2.64 6.58
CA LEU A 52 0.23 -1.52 6.46
C LEU A 52 -0.51 -1.29 7.78
N MET A 53 -1.07 -2.34 8.39
CA MET A 53 -1.71 -2.29 9.71
C MET A 53 -0.77 -1.69 10.77
N GLN A 54 0.46 -2.20 10.85
CA GLN A 54 1.46 -1.70 11.80
C GLN A 54 1.78 -0.21 11.59
N ARG A 55 1.95 0.22 10.34
CA ARG A 55 2.29 1.63 10.05
C ARG A 55 1.12 2.57 10.30
N ILE A 56 -0.11 2.13 10.02
CA ILE A 56 -1.32 2.91 10.32
C ILE A 56 -1.49 3.01 11.84
N SER A 57 -1.32 1.92 12.60
CA SER A 57 -1.47 1.95 14.06
C SER A 57 -0.46 2.89 14.73
N CYS A 58 0.80 2.89 14.29
CA CYS A 58 1.80 3.85 14.76
C CYS A 58 1.45 5.31 14.41
N SER A 59 0.68 5.54 13.34
CA SER A 59 0.32 6.89 12.88
C SER A 59 -0.99 7.40 13.50
N TYR A 60 -1.89 6.50 13.90
CA TYR A 60 -3.23 6.82 14.35
C TYR A 60 -3.61 5.99 15.57
N GLN A 61 -3.54 6.59 16.76
CA GLN A 61 -3.86 5.91 18.02
C GLN A 61 -5.28 5.32 18.03
N ARG A 62 -6.26 5.97 17.37
CA ARG A 62 -7.62 5.43 17.27
C ARG A 62 -7.67 4.14 16.44
N TYR A 63 -6.91 4.06 15.35
CA TYR A 63 -6.78 2.83 14.57
C TYR A 63 -6.18 1.70 15.40
N GLN A 64 -5.14 2.00 16.19
CA GLN A 64 -4.54 1.02 17.09
C GLN A 64 -5.57 0.43 18.06
N LYS A 65 -6.39 1.28 18.71
CA LYS A 65 -7.44 0.81 19.62
C LYS A 65 -8.47 -0.09 18.92
N LEU A 66 -8.88 0.28 17.71
CA LEU A 66 -9.80 -0.54 16.91
C LEU A 66 -9.19 -1.92 16.61
N LEU A 67 -7.89 -2.00 16.30
CA LEU A 67 -7.22 -3.28 16.10
C LEU A 67 -7.12 -4.10 17.38
N GLU A 68 -6.86 -3.48 18.54
CA GLU A 68 -6.81 -4.18 19.83
C GLU A 68 -8.19 -4.77 20.21
N GLU A 69 -9.27 -4.04 19.95
CA GLU A 69 -10.65 -4.52 20.12
C GLU A 69 -10.98 -5.73 19.22
N VAL A 70 -10.35 -5.81 18.04
CA VAL A 70 -10.52 -6.92 17.10
C VAL A 70 -9.62 -8.10 17.45
N ASP A 71 -8.35 -7.88 17.80
CA ASP A 71 -7.38 -8.94 18.15
C ASP A 71 -7.80 -9.69 19.41
N THR A 72 -8.47 -9.02 20.35
CA THR A 72 -9.09 -9.70 21.51
C THR A 72 -10.20 -10.69 21.11
N GLN A 73 -10.86 -10.48 19.95
CA GLN A 73 -11.85 -11.41 19.38
C GLN A 73 -11.20 -12.46 18.46
N TRP A 74 -10.06 -12.14 17.86
CA TRP A 74 -9.33 -12.96 16.90
C TRP A 74 -7.88 -13.14 17.37
N THR A 75 -7.63 -14.17 18.17
CA THR A 75 -6.37 -14.38 18.90
C THR A 75 -5.10 -14.60 18.05
N ASP A 76 -5.20 -14.65 16.72
CA ASP A 76 -4.06 -14.73 15.80
C ASP A 76 -4.33 -14.03 14.45
N ILE A 77 -4.44 -12.69 14.47
CA ILE A 77 -4.55 -11.88 13.25
C ILE A 77 -3.46 -12.24 12.22
N LYS A 78 -2.23 -12.51 12.68
CA LYS A 78 -1.12 -12.81 11.78
C LYS A 78 -1.34 -14.11 11.01
N GLY A 79 -1.76 -15.17 11.68
CA GLY A 79 -2.13 -16.45 11.07
C GLY A 79 -3.29 -16.29 10.08
N VAL A 80 -4.32 -15.53 10.46
CA VAL A 80 -5.45 -15.19 9.56
C VAL A 80 -4.95 -14.52 8.29
N CYS A 81 -4.03 -13.54 8.37
CA CYS A 81 -3.55 -12.84 7.19
C CYS A 81 -2.64 -13.66 6.30
N ILE A 82 -1.89 -14.60 6.87
CA ILE A 82 -1.11 -15.58 6.09
C ILE A 82 -2.05 -16.48 5.28
N TYR A 83 -3.18 -16.89 5.88
CA TYR A 83 -4.15 -17.75 5.21
C TYR A 83 -5.01 -17.00 4.19
N ASP A 84 -5.54 -15.84 4.56
CA ASP A 84 -6.43 -15.03 3.73
C ASP A 84 -6.06 -13.53 3.80
N PRO A 85 -5.12 -13.08 2.95
CA PRO A 85 -4.74 -11.67 2.89
C PRO A 85 -5.87 -10.76 2.35
N TYR A 86 -6.84 -11.31 1.60
CA TYR A 86 -8.00 -10.52 1.15
C TYR A 86 -8.92 -10.19 2.33
N TYR A 87 -9.26 -11.20 3.12
CA TYR A 87 -10.07 -11.02 4.33
C TYR A 87 -9.39 -10.03 5.29
N CYS A 88 -8.08 -10.15 5.51
CA CYS A 88 -7.37 -9.22 6.37
C CYS A 88 -7.38 -7.78 5.83
N LEU A 89 -7.14 -7.59 4.54
CA LEU A 89 -7.18 -6.25 3.93
C LEU A 89 -8.58 -5.64 4.05
N ASP A 90 -9.62 -6.44 3.81
CA ASP A 90 -11.01 -5.98 3.89
C ASP A 90 -11.40 -5.61 5.33
N ASN A 91 -11.12 -6.47 6.32
CA ASN A 91 -11.66 -6.34 7.68
C ASN A 91 -10.77 -5.54 8.64
N PHE A 92 -9.44 -5.66 8.51
CA PHE A 92 -8.51 -5.04 9.46
C PHE A 92 -7.92 -3.73 8.92
N VAL A 93 -7.95 -3.51 7.61
CA VAL A 93 -7.48 -2.26 7.02
C VAL A 93 -8.64 -1.43 6.50
N ILE A 94 -9.35 -1.89 5.47
CA ILE A 94 -10.35 -1.09 4.76
C ILE A 94 -11.53 -0.76 5.65
N HIS A 95 -12.11 -1.75 6.32
CA HIS A 95 -13.24 -1.54 7.23
C HIS A 95 -12.86 -0.59 8.38
N GLN A 96 -11.74 -0.84 9.05
CA GLN A 96 -11.26 0.02 10.15
C GLN A 96 -10.96 1.46 9.69
N LEU A 97 -10.42 1.64 8.49
CA LEU A 97 -10.24 2.98 7.91
C LEU A 97 -11.59 3.65 7.60
N ASN A 98 -12.63 2.91 7.21
CA ASN A 98 -13.97 3.48 7.04
C ASN A 98 -14.59 3.92 8.38
N GLU A 99 -14.36 3.17 9.46
CA GLU A 99 -14.83 3.55 10.80
C GLU A 99 -14.12 4.81 11.33
N LEU A 100 -12.88 5.08 10.89
CA LEU A 100 -12.13 6.29 11.24
C LEU A 100 -12.63 7.58 10.59
N LYS A 101 -13.59 7.50 9.67
CA LYS A 101 -14.06 8.60 8.81
C LYS A 101 -14.60 9.82 9.59
N SER A 102 -14.92 9.69 10.87
CA SER A 102 -15.43 10.78 11.71
C SER A 102 -14.36 11.58 12.48
N VAL A 103 -13.08 11.15 12.48
CA VAL A 103 -12.07 11.71 13.41
C VAL A 103 -10.88 12.40 12.71
N LEU A 104 -10.68 12.16 11.41
CA LEU A 104 -9.44 12.58 10.73
C LEU A 104 -9.73 13.59 9.62
N GLY A 105 -9.37 14.85 9.86
CA GLY A 105 -9.11 15.84 8.80
C GLY A 105 -7.83 15.55 8.00
N HIS A 106 -7.32 14.32 8.08
CA HIS A 106 -6.01 13.91 7.57
C HIS A 106 -6.20 12.98 6.37
N LYS A 107 -5.41 13.22 5.33
CA LYS A 107 -5.40 12.42 4.11
C LYS A 107 -4.33 11.33 4.26
N LEU A 108 -4.54 10.14 3.73
CA LEU A 108 -3.51 9.07 3.77
C LEU A 108 -3.02 8.79 2.36
N LEU A 109 -1.71 8.81 2.17
CA LEU A 109 -1.05 8.39 0.94
C LEU A 109 -0.31 7.07 1.21
N ILE A 110 -0.71 6.02 0.50
CA ILE A 110 -0.03 4.73 0.49
C ILE A 110 0.82 4.65 -0.78
N ILE A 111 2.13 4.55 -0.62
CA ILE A 111 3.07 4.42 -1.74
C ILE A 111 3.50 2.96 -1.83
N VAL A 112 3.40 2.36 -3.02
CA VAL A 112 3.98 1.05 -3.31
C VAL A 112 5.04 1.23 -4.39
N ASP A 113 6.30 1.23 -3.97
CA ASP A 113 7.44 1.45 -4.85
C ASP A 113 7.86 0.14 -5.51
N GLY A 114 7.93 0.13 -6.85
CA GLY A 114 8.39 -1.00 -7.65
C GLY A 114 7.40 -2.15 -7.73
N ILE A 115 6.10 -1.90 -7.88
CA ILE A 115 5.04 -2.94 -7.82
C ILE A 115 5.26 -4.10 -8.81
N ASP A 116 5.89 -3.85 -9.96
CA ASP A 116 6.31 -4.88 -10.92
C ASP A 116 7.34 -5.87 -10.36
N GLN A 117 8.07 -5.50 -9.31
CA GLN A 117 9.01 -6.36 -8.60
C GLN A 117 8.34 -7.21 -7.51
N CYS A 118 7.09 -6.91 -7.15
CA CYS A 118 6.24 -7.77 -6.32
C CYS A 118 5.46 -8.79 -7.14
N TYR A 119 5.68 -8.84 -8.46
CA TYR A 119 5.15 -9.88 -9.32
C TYR A 119 5.97 -11.16 -9.13
N SER A 120 5.48 -12.06 -8.26
CA SER A 120 6.08 -13.37 -8.05
C SER A 120 5.52 -14.37 -9.06
N SER A 121 6.41 -15.17 -9.68
CA SER A 121 6.04 -16.28 -10.56
C SER A 121 5.58 -17.53 -9.80
N GLN A 122 5.49 -17.48 -8.47
CA GLN A 122 5.08 -18.61 -7.64
C GLN A 122 3.55 -18.70 -7.53
N MET A 123 3.03 -19.92 -7.36
CA MET A 123 1.59 -20.16 -7.13
C MET A 123 1.13 -19.49 -5.83
N GLY A 124 -0.01 -18.79 -5.87
CA GLY A 124 -0.59 -18.10 -4.72
C GLY A 124 -1.19 -16.74 -5.09
N VAL A 125 -1.74 -16.04 -4.09
CA VAL A 125 -2.22 -14.67 -4.27
C VAL A 125 -1.03 -13.75 -4.50
N GLN A 126 -1.07 -12.94 -5.57
CA GLN A 126 -0.06 -11.93 -5.83
C GLN A 126 -0.47 -10.60 -5.21
N LEU A 127 0.50 -9.81 -4.74
CA LEU A 127 0.21 -8.48 -4.18
C LEU A 127 -0.49 -7.57 -5.20
N VAL A 128 -0.10 -7.69 -6.47
CA VAL A 128 -0.71 -6.95 -7.57
C VAL A 128 -2.20 -7.26 -7.68
N SER A 129 -2.58 -8.55 -7.68
CA SER A 129 -3.98 -8.98 -7.74
C SER A 129 -4.78 -8.55 -6.50
N LEU A 130 -4.18 -8.67 -5.30
CA LEU A 130 -4.81 -8.20 -4.05
C LEU A 130 -5.16 -6.71 -4.14
N LEU A 131 -4.18 -5.89 -4.57
CA LEU A 131 -4.35 -4.45 -4.70
C LEU A 131 -5.36 -4.10 -5.79
N GLN A 132 -5.25 -4.69 -6.98
CA GLN A 132 -6.18 -4.46 -8.09
C GLN A 132 -7.63 -4.70 -7.66
N ALA A 133 -7.89 -5.79 -6.94
CA ALA A 133 -9.24 -6.16 -6.55
C ALA A 133 -9.82 -5.33 -5.40
N ARG A 134 -9.01 -4.49 -4.73
CA ARG A 134 -9.39 -3.82 -3.48
C ARG A 134 -9.07 -2.33 -3.39
N TYR A 135 -8.19 -1.79 -4.23
CA TYR A 135 -7.73 -0.41 -4.09
C TYR A 135 -8.90 0.60 -4.18
N THR A 136 -9.94 0.30 -4.97
CA THR A 136 -11.18 1.10 -5.10
C THR A 136 -12.10 1.02 -3.89
N LYS A 137 -11.96 0.00 -3.03
CA LYS A 137 -12.76 -0.16 -1.80
C LYS A 137 -12.21 0.66 -0.63
N PHE A 138 -10.99 1.19 -0.74
CA PHE A 138 -10.44 2.07 0.28
C PHE A 138 -11.29 3.35 0.40
N PRO A 139 -11.37 3.94 1.61
CA PRO A 139 -12.06 5.21 1.79
C PRO A 139 -11.52 6.29 0.84
N SER A 140 -12.40 7.18 0.36
CA SER A 140 -12.05 8.21 -0.63
C SER A 140 -11.02 9.24 -0.17
N TRP A 141 -10.61 9.25 1.10
CA TRP A 141 -9.54 10.09 1.64
C TRP A 141 -8.16 9.38 1.66
N VAL A 142 -8.13 8.09 1.32
CA VAL A 142 -6.92 7.34 1.06
C VAL A 142 -6.57 7.47 -0.43
N ARG A 143 -5.28 7.67 -0.72
CA ARG A 143 -4.72 7.78 -2.06
C ARG A 143 -3.59 6.77 -2.20
N PHE A 144 -3.43 6.26 -3.42
CA PHE A 144 -2.34 5.37 -3.78
C PHE A 144 -1.38 6.04 -4.74
N LEU A 145 -0.09 5.75 -4.58
CA LEU A 145 0.95 6.04 -5.57
C LEU A 145 1.73 4.76 -5.85
N PHE A 146 1.57 4.23 -7.05
CA PHE A 146 2.34 3.08 -7.53
C PHE A 146 3.52 3.56 -8.37
N THR A 147 4.70 2.98 -8.15
CA THR A 147 5.79 3.09 -9.12
C THR A 147 6.03 1.75 -9.80
N THR A 148 6.26 1.79 -11.11
CA THR A 148 6.44 0.59 -11.91
C THR A 148 7.39 0.86 -13.08
N ARG A 149 7.98 -0.19 -13.63
CA ARG A 149 8.53 -0.18 -14.99
C ARG A 149 7.41 -0.09 -16.02
N ASN A 150 7.78 0.18 -17.27
CA ASN A 150 6.84 0.09 -18.38
C ASN A 150 6.55 -1.40 -18.67
N ASP A 151 5.71 -2.01 -17.84
CA ASP A 151 5.34 -3.42 -17.87
C ASP A 151 3.83 -3.53 -18.15
N SER A 152 3.46 -3.98 -19.34
CA SER A 152 2.07 -4.02 -19.79
C SER A 152 1.18 -4.87 -18.87
N SER A 153 1.71 -5.95 -18.30
CA SER A 153 0.95 -6.84 -17.40
C SER A 153 0.50 -6.13 -16.12
N ILE A 154 1.25 -5.13 -15.67
CA ILE A 154 0.90 -4.28 -14.54
C ILE A 154 -0.01 -3.13 -14.99
N LEU A 155 0.31 -2.50 -16.11
CA LEU A 155 -0.45 -1.35 -16.60
C LEU A 155 -1.89 -1.72 -16.96
N GLU A 156 -2.11 -2.88 -17.57
CA GLU A 156 -3.46 -3.38 -17.88
C GLU A 156 -4.31 -3.58 -16.62
N GLN A 157 -3.71 -4.10 -15.54
CA GLN A 157 -4.39 -4.32 -14.26
C GLN A 157 -4.81 -3.02 -13.56
N PHE A 158 -4.15 -1.90 -13.86
CA PHE A 158 -4.42 -0.59 -13.25
C PHE A 158 -4.72 0.47 -14.33
N SER A 159 -5.38 0.06 -15.41
CA SER A 159 -5.67 0.90 -16.58
C SER A 159 -6.65 2.04 -16.31
N ASP A 160 -7.38 1.96 -15.20
CA ASP A 160 -8.31 2.95 -14.70
C ASP A 160 -7.67 4.00 -13.76
N LEU A 161 -6.37 3.88 -13.49
CA LEU A 161 -5.60 4.87 -12.73
C LEU A 161 -4.90 5.90 -13.63
N ASP A 162 -4.68 7.09 -13.09
CA ASP A 162 -3.85 8.10 -13.75
C ASP A 162 -2.41 7.63 -13.91
N HIS A 163 -1.92 7.66 -15.16
CA HIS A 163 -0.57 7.24 -15.52
C HIS A 163 0.36 8.43 -15.72
N PHE A 164 1.33 8.60 -14.82
CA PHE A 164 2.41 9.58 -14.95
C PHE A 164 3.68 8.94 -15.51
N HIS A 165 4.03 9.23 -16.75
CA HIS A 165 5.26 8.75 -17.39
C HIS A 165 6.42 9.71 -17.13
N LEU A 166 7.55 9.19 -16.64
CA LEU A 166 8.79 9.96 -16.57
C LEU A 166 9.64 9.65 -17.79
N PHE A 167 9.93 10.68 -18.58
CA PHE A 167 10.85 10.64 -19.71
C PHE A 167 12.22 11.15 -19.27
N PRO A 168 13.31 10.71 -19.92
CA PRO A 168 14.62 11.27 -19.61
C PRO A 168 14.61 12.72 -20.08
N ARG A 169 15.22 13.61 -19.28
CA ARG A 169 15.51 14.98 -19.71
C ARG A 169 16.70 14.99 -20.66
#